data_AF-A0A1H6WXM6-F1
#
_entry.id   AF-A0A1H6WXM6-F1
#
_cell.length_a   1.000
_cell.length_b   1.000
_cell.length_c   1.000
_cell.angle_alpha   90.00
_cell.angle_beta   90.00
_cell.angle_gamma   90.00
#
_symmetry.space_group_name_H-M   'P 1'
#
loop_
_entity.id
_entity.type
_entity.pdbx_description
1 polymer ?
#
loop_
_entity_poly.entity_id
_entity_poly.type
_entity_poly.pdbx_seq_one_letter_code
_entity_poly.pdbx_strand_id
1 'polypeptide(L)'
;MFQIIWGAFNIILLFYFFYVCVRAFKLIKDNVSYFASGIFVLGILSILNYNRKNVDGFVNVKEKVLKQAYDVSHFTIEETFANSFDLKIRSEFNSKENRFSITDSEVHRFGFESGTRWETISIETNLSEDNSKLNYNVNGVVVWHLLGIEFYKQTKALNGEVDFSKKIK
;
A
#
# COMPACT_ATOMS: atom_id res chain seq x y z
N MET A 1 -6.02 4.33 15.41
CA MET A 1 -5.20 4.65 16.61
C MET A 1 -4.14 3.57 16.91
N PHE A 2 -4.48 2.28 16.98
CA PHE A 2 -3.50 1.20 17.27
C PHE A 2 -2.30 1.16 16.30
N GLN A 3 -2.52 1.49 15.02
CA GLN A 3 -1.46 1.59 14.01
C GLN A 3 -0.36 2.62 14.36
N ILE A 4 -0.72 3.73 15.01
CA ILE A 4 0.26 4.76 15.42
C ILE A 4 1.12 4.23 16.57
N ILE A 5 0.50 3.56 17.54
CA ILE A 5 1.20 2.92 18.66
C ILE A 5 2.16 1.85 18.12
N TRP A 6 1.71 1.04 17.17
CA TRP A 6 2.54 0.02 16.51
C TRP A 6 3.72 0.63 15.75
N GLY A 7 3.49 1.76 15.07
CA GLY A 7 4.56 2.49 14.40
C GLY A 7 5.58 3.08 15.36
N ALA A 8 5.11 3.70 16.46
CA ALA A 8 5.99 4.20 17.51
C ALA A 8 6.82 3.07 18.13
N PHE A 9 6.21 1.91 18.37
CA PHE A 9 6.91 0.72 18.86
C PHE A 9 7.98 0.23 17.88
N ASN A 10 7.67 0.17 16.58
CA ASN A 10 8.65 -0.15 15.54
C ASN A 10 9.82 0.83 15.51
N ILE A 11 9.55 2.14 15.65
CA ILE A 11 10.59 3.18 15.68
C ILE A 11 11.50 3.03 16.91
N ILE A 12 10.92 2.77 18.09
CA ILE A 12 11.70 2.54 19.32
C ILE A 12 12.61 1.32 19.16
N LEU A 13 12.07 0.22 18.63
CA LEU A 13 12.86 -0.99 18.37
C LEU A 13 13.96 -0.75 17.35
N LEU A 14 13.70 0.07 16.32
CA LEU A 14 14.69 0.43 15.32
C LEU A 14 15.85 1.23 15.94
N PHE A 15 15.57 2.23 16.79
CA PHE A 15 16.61 2.96 17.50
C PHE A 15 17.39 2.09 18.47
N TYR A 16 16.70 1.19 19.18
CA TYR A 16 17.37 0.21 20.04
C TYR A 16 18.27 -0.73 19.25
N PHE A 17 17.84 -1.19 18.08
CA PHE A 17 18.65 -2.00 17.17
C PHE A 17 19.92 -1.25 16.74
N PHE A 18 19.81 0.02 16.31
CA PHE A 18 20.98 0.84 15.98
C PHE A 18 21.94 1.00 17.15
N TYR A 19 21.42 1.21 18.36
CA TYR A 19 22.24 1.27 19.57
C TYR A 19 23.05 -0.02 19.78
N VAL A 20 22.41 -1.18 19.63
CA VAL A 20 23.06 -2.49 19.73
C VAL A 20 24.11 -2.66 18.64
N CYS A 21 23.82 -2.27 17.38
CA CYS A 21 24.78 -2.32 16.28
C CYS A 21 26.03 -1.48 16.55
N VAL A 22 25.89 -0.27 17.10
CA VAL A 22 27.02 0.60 17.45
C VAL A 22 27.86 -0.04 18.56
N ARG A 23 27.23 -0.64 19.58
CA ARG A 23 27.95 -1.37 20.63
C ARG A 23 28.68 -2.60 20.08
N ALA A 24 28.04 -3.38 19.22
CA ALA A 24 28.65 -4.53 18.57
C ALA A 24 29.85 -4.12 17.72
N PHE A 25 29.72 -3.05 16.93
CA PHE A 25 30.83 -2.50 16.13
C PHE A 25 32.03 -2.10 16.99
N LYS A 26 31.79 -1.38 18.10
CA LYS A 26 32.87 -1.02 19.05
C LYS A 26 33.54 -2.26 19.63
N LEU A 27 32.75 -3.24 20.07
CA LEU A 27 33.26 -4.47 20.66
C LEU A 27 34.14 -5.25 19.68
N ILE A 28 33.73 -5.38 18.41
CA ILE A 28 34.51 -6.05 17.36
C ILE A 28 35.79 -5.27 17.05
N LYS A 29 35.69 -3.94 16.94
CA LYS A 29 36.83 -3.06 16.67
C LYS A 29 37.90 -3.18 17.76
N ASP A 30 37.48 -3.21 19.02
CA ASP A 30 38.38 -3.16 20.18
C ASP A 30 38.95 -4.54 20.55
N ASN A 31 38.20 -5.63 20.35
CA ASN A 31 38.62 -6.98 20.78
C ASN A 31 39.08 -7.89 19.64
N VAL A 32 38.70 -7.63 18.39
CA VAL A 32 39.00 -8.51 17.25
C VAL A 32 39.97 -7.83 16.30
N SER A 33 39.49 -6.85 15.53
CA SER A 33 40.31 -6.00 14.66
C SER A 33 39.46 -4.96 13.93
N TYR A 34 40.12 -3.93 13.41
CA TYR A 34 39.52 -2.98 12.46
C TYR A 34 39.06 -3.64 11.15
N PHE A 35 39.71 -4.72 10.72
CA PHE A 35 39.32 -5.43 9.50
C PHE A 35 38.02 -6.21 9.70
N ALA A 36 37.90 -6.91 10.84
CA ALA A 36 36.68 -7.63 11.19
C ALA A 36 35.47 -6.70 11.36
N SER A 37 35.66 -5.48 11.89
CA SER A 37 34.58 -4.50 11.99
C SER A 37 34.12 -3.99 10.63
N GLY A 38 35.03 -3.86 9.66
CA GLY A 38 34.70 -3.59 8.25
C GLY A 38 33.84 -4.70 7.63
N ILE A 39 34.22 -5.97 7.81
CA ILE A 39 33.43 -7.12 7.34
C ILE A 39 32.03 -7.13 7.99
N PHE A 40 31.93 -6.82 9.27
CA PHE A 40 30.64 -6.75 9.97
C PHE A 40 29.68 -5.71 9.35
N VAL A 41 30.19 -4.51 9.06
CA VAL A 41 29.38 -3.47 8.39
C VAL A 41 28.95 -3.92 7.00
N LEU A 42 29.86 -4.52 6.22
CA LEU A 42 29.54 -5.09 4.90
C LEU A 42 28.48 -6.19 4.99
N GLY A 43 28.56 -7.06 6.01
CA GLY A 43 27.57 -8.10 6.27
C GLY A 43 26.17 -7.54 6.53
N ILE A 44 26.06 -6.52 7.40
CA ILE A 44 24.78 -5.84 7.65
C ILE A 44 24.23 -5.18 6.37
N LEU A 45 25.08 -4.47 5.63
CA LEU A 45 24.69 -3.80 4.38
C LEU A 45 24.23 -4.81 3.31
N SER A 46 24.85 -5.99 3.25
CA SER A 46 24.47 -7.05 2.32
C SER A 46 23.04 -7.56 2.58
N ILE A 47 22.66 -7.71 3.86
CA ILE A 47 21.30 -8.14 4.25
C ILE A 47 20.25 -7.08 3.86
N LEU A 48 20.58 -5.79 3.99
CA LEU A 48 19.65 -4.70 3.61
C LEU A 48 19.33 -4.68 2.10
N ASN A 49 20.22 -5.18 1.26
CA ASN A 49 20.07 -5.11 -0.20
C ASN A 49 19.25 -6.27 -0.80
N TYR A 50 18.91 -7.30 -0.01
CA TYR A 50 18.24 -8.52 -0.49
C TYR A 50 16.74 -8.30 -0.81
N ASN A 51 16.11 -7.25 -0.27
CA ASN A 51 14.66 -7.05 -0.35
C ASN A 51 14.15 -6.15 -1.49
N ARG A 52 14.97 -5.87 -2.52
CA ARG A 52 14.40 -5.41 -3.80
C ARG A 52 13.77 -6.63 -4.50
N LYS A 53 12.54 -6.99 -4.12
CA LYS A 53 11.66 -7.61 -5.09
C LYS A 53 11.62 -6.64 -6.27
N ASN A 54 12.07 -7.10 -7.44
CA ASN A 54 11.76 -6.41 -8.67
C ASN A 54 10.25 -6.20 -8.62
N VAL A 55 9.82 -4.95 -8.55
CA VAL A 55 8.49 -4.60 -9.05
C VAL A 55 8.55 -5.12 -10.47
N ASP A 56 7.85 -6.23 -10.73
CA ASP A 56 7.80 -6.85 -12.04
C ASP A 56 7.67 -5.72 -13.05
N GLY A 57 8.68 -5.65 -13.93
CA GLY A 57 8.89 -4.51 -14.80
C GLY A 57 7.56 -4.14 -15.41
N PHE A 58 7.20 -2.86 -15.33
CA PHE A 58 6.15 -2.31 -16.15
C PHE A 58 6.42 -2.77 -17.58
N VAL A 59 5.73 -3.82 -18.02
CA VAL A 59 5.66 -4.17 -19.42
C VAL A 59 4.92 -2.98 -19.99
N ASN A 60 5.67 -2.06 -20.58
CA ASN A 60 5.13 -1.07 -21.49
C ASN A 60 4.59 -1.86 -22.69
N VAL A 61 3.44 -2.50 -22.49
CA VAL A 61 2.56 -2.83 -23.58
C VAL A 61 2.19 -1.47 -24.14
N LYS A 62 2.84 -1.06 -25.24
CA LYS A 62 2.27 -0.08 -26.15
C LYS A 62 1.02 -0.72 -26.73
N GLU A 63 0.00 -0.89 -25.89
CA GLU A 63 -1.32 -1.16 -26.36
C GLU A 63 -1.66 0.07 -27.18
N LYS A 64 -1.97 -0.15 -28.46
CA LYS A 64 -2.67 0.86 -29.25
C LYS A 64 -3.98 1.09 -28.51
N VAL A 65 -3.98 2.01 -27.56
CA VAL A 65 -5.16 2.52 -26.90
C VAL A 65 -5.98 3.12 -28.03
N LEU A 66 -6.94 2.34 -28.52
CA LEU A 66 -8.11 2.88 -29.17
C LEU A 66 -8.57 4.01 -28.26
N LYS A 67 -8.65 5.22 -28.81
CA LYS A 67 -9.02 6.45 -28.11
C LYS A 67 -10.48 6.40 -27.63
N GLN A 68 -10.84 5.43 -26.81
CA GLN A 68 -12.03 5.49 -25.98
C GLN A 68 -11.70 6.43 -24.83
N ALA A 69 -12.53 7.44 -24.65
CA ALA A 69 -12.41 8.37 -23.54
C ALA A 69 -12.85 7.63 -22.28
N TYR A 70 -11.88 7.22 -21.47
CA TYR A 70 -12.15 6.66 -20.14
C TYR A 70 -12.17 7.79 -19.12
N ASP A 71 -13.16 7.79 -18.22
CA ASP A 71 -13.14 8.66 -17.05
C ASP A 71 -12.52 7.93 -15.86
N VAL A 72 -11.67 8.64 -15.12
CA VAL A 72 -11.01 8.13 -13.92
C VAL A 72 -11.53 8.91 -12.71
N SER A 73 -12.15 8.18 -11.80
CA SER A 73 -12.74 8.74 -10.59
C SER A 73 -12.04 8.25 -9.34
N HIS A 74 -11.91 9.15 -8.38
CA HIS A 74 -11.24 8.92 -7.10
C HIS A 74 -12.23 9.21 -5.99
N PHE A 75 -12.37 8.27 -5.06
CA PHE A 75 -13.27 8.36 -3.93
C PHE A 75 -12.52 7.96 -2.66
N THR A 76 -12.43 8.85 -1.69
CA THR A 76 -11.96 8.47 -0.35
C THR A 76 -13.05 7.66 0.33
N ILE A 77 -12.78 6.38 0.54
CA ILE A 77 -13.74 5.39 1.08
C ILE A 77 -13.59 5.18 2.58
N GLU A 78 -12.41 5.44 3.13
CA GLU A 78 -12.20 5.49 4.57
C GLU A 78 -11.12 6.53 4.87
N GLU A 79 -11.35 7.35 5.89
CA GLU A 79 -10.35 8.27 6.41
C GLU A 79 -10.23 8.06 7.92
N THR A 80 -9.00 7.82 8.38
CA THR A 80 -8.67 7.84 9.79
C THR A 80 -7.54 8.83 10.03
N PHE A 81 -7.28 9.16 11.30
CA PHE A 81 -6.20 10.07 11.65
C PHE A 81 -4.80 9.64 11.14
N ALA A 82 -4.58 8.35 10.88
CA ALA A 82 -3.26 7.84 10.47
C ALA A 82 -3.15 7.58 8.96
N ASN A 83 -4.28 7.30 8.29
CA ASN A 83 -4.31 6.81 6.91
C ASN A 83 -5.66 7.08 6.26
N SER A 84 -5.67 7.07 4.93
CA SER A 84 -6.87 7.04 4.12
C SER A 84 -6.83 5.88 3.14
N PHE A 85 -8.01 5.45 2.71
CA PHE A 85 -8.20 4.52 1.61
C PHE A 85 -8.94 5.23 0.50
N ASP A 86 -8.35 5.24 -0.68
CA ASP A 86 -8.93 5.82 -1.88
C ASP A 86 -9.25 4.71 -2.89
N LEU A 87 -10.50 4.68 -3.33
CA LEU A 87 -10.99 3.86 -4.41
C LEU A 87 -10.87 4.64 -5.72
N LYS A 88 -10.09 4.10 -6.64
CA LYS A 88 -9.93 4.60 -8.00
C LYS A 88 -10.71 3.72 -8.95
N ILE A 89 -11.52 4.34 -9.79
CA ILE A 89 -12.38 3.63 -10.74
C ILE A 89 -12.13 4.17 -12.12
N ARG A 90 -11.95 3.24 -13.06
CA ARG A 90 -11.99 3.55 -14.48
C ARG A 90 -13.38 3.17 -14.99
N SER A 91 -14.02 4.11 -15.67
CA SER A 91 -15.32 3.90 -16.26
C SER A 91 -15.34 4.31 -17.72
N GLU A 92 -16.16 3.62 -18.51
CA GLU A 92 -16.42 3.92 -19.91
C GLU A 92 -17.91 4.27 -20.07
N PHE A 93 -18.17 5.34 -20.80
CA PHE A 93 -19.53 5.75 -21.12
C PHE A 93 -20.05 5.01 -22.37
N ASN A 94 -21.13 4.25 -22.21
CA ASN A 94 -21.83 3.60 -23.31
C ASN A 94 -22.96 4.51 -23.80
N SER A 95 -22.76 5.11 -24.98
CA SER A 95 -23.72 6.02 -25.62
C SER A 95 -25.02 5.35 -26.06
N LYS A 96 -25.05 4.03 -26.28
CA LYS A 96 -26.27 3.30 -26.69
C LYS A 96 -27.23 3.10 -25.53
N GLU A 97 -26.69 2.84 -24.35
CA GLU A 97 -27.46 2.59 -23.13
C GLU A 97 -27.60 3.85 -22.26
N ASN A 98 -26.90 4.93 -22.63
CA ASN A 98 -26.78 6.15 -21.83
C ASN A 98 -26.33 5.85 -20.40
N ARG A 99 -25.38 4.91 -20.25
CA ARG A 99 -24.92 4.40 -18.96
C ARG A 99 -23.39 4.28 -18.90
N PHE A 100 -22.84 4.47 -17.71
CA PHE A 100 -21.44 4.16 -17.43
C PHE A 100 -21.29 2.67 -17.13
N SER A 101 -20.17 2.10 -17.55
CA SER A 101 -19.72 0.77 -17.17
C SER A 101 -18.37 0.88 -16.49
N ILE A 102 -18.19 0.14 -15.41
CA ILE A 102 -16.91 0.10 -14.69
C ILE A 102 -16.01 -0.91 -15.39
N THR A 103 -14.84 -0.46 -15.82
CA THR A 103 -13.86 -1.30 -16.52
C THR A 103 -12.73 -1.75 -15.61
N ASP A 104 -12.40 -0.95 -14.60
CA ASP A 104 -11.34 -1.27 -13.65
C ASP A 104 -11.58 -0.58 -12.30
N SER A 105 -11.09 -1.20 -11.23
CA SER A 105 -11.19 -0.68 -9.87
C SER A 105 -9.93 -1.01 -9.08
N GLU A 106 -9.36 0.00 -8.43
CA GLU A 106 -8.11 -0.11 -7.69
C GLU A 106 -8.27 0.59 -6.34
N VAL A 107 -7.69 0.02 -5.28
CA VAL A 107 -7.70 0.65 -3.95
C VAL A 107 -6.28 0.93 -3.50
N HIS A 108 -6.06 2.19 -3.13
CA HIS A 108 -4.81 2.69 -2.60
C HIS A 108 -4.98 3.06 -1.14
N ARG A 109 -4.00 2.68 -0.32
CA ARG A 109 -3.87 3.19 1.04
C ARG A 109 -2.83 4.30 1.04
N PHE A 110 -3.15 5.43 1.66
CA PHE A 110 -2.23 6.54 1.85
C PHE A 110 -2.02 6.84 3.33
N GLY A 111 -0.93 7.55 3.65
CA GLY A 111 -0.60 7.98 5.02
C GLY A 111 0.50 7.14 5.68
N PHE A 112 0.40 6.96 6.99
CA PHE A 112 1.47 6.37 7.79
C PHE A 112 1.45 4.83 7.73
N GLU A 113 2.50 4.25 7.14
CA GLU A 113 2.66 2.80 6.94
C GLU A 113 3.76 2.19 7.83
N SER A 114 3.93 2.69 9.06
CA SER A 114 5.00 2.23 9.96
C SER A 114 4.72 0.82 10.50
N GLY A 115 5.14 -0.18 9.72
CA GLY A 115 4.97 -1.59 10.05
C GLY A 115 3.58 -2.13 9.72
N THR A 116 2.82 -1.49 8.83
CA THR A 116 1.56 -2.06 8.31
C THR A 116 1.45 -1.84 6.81
N ARG A 117 1.14 -2.89 6.06
CA ARG A 117 0.90 -2.86 4.62
C ARG A 117 -0.53 -3.29 4.32
N TRP A 118 -1.17 -2.67 3.34
CA TRP A 118 -2.46 -3.13 2.82
C TRP A 118 -2.25 -4.07 1.63
N GLU A 119 -3.00 -5.16 1.60
CA GLU A 119 -3.06 -6.09 0.46
C GLU A 119 -4.52 -6.30 0.07
N THR A 120 -4.90 -5.84 -1.11
CA THR A 120 -6.24 -6.05 -1.66
C THR A 120 -6.42 -7.50 -2.07
N ILE A 121 -7.49 -8.15 -1.61
CA ILE A 121 -7.89 -9.50 -2.04
C ILE A 121 -8.90 -9.39 -3.17
N SER A 122 -9.96 -8.60 -2.98
CA SER A 122 -11.01 -8.42 -3.98
C SER A 122 -11.63 -7.03 -3.90
N ILE A 123 -12.11 -6.56 -5.05
CA ILE A 123 -12.87 -5.32 -5.20
C ILE A 123 -14.11 -5.65 -6.02
N GLU A 124 -15.28 -5.35 -5.47
CA GLU A 124 -16.56 -5.40 -6.16
C GLU A 124 -17.13 -3.99 -6.19
N THR A 125 -17.50 -3.52 -7.38
CA THR A 125 -18.06 -2.19 -7.60
C THR A 125 -19.29 -2.30 -8.50
N ASN A 126 -20.39 -1.69 -8.07
CA ASN A 126 -21.66 -1.72 -8.79
C ASN A 126 -22.26 -0.31 -8.84
N LEU A 127 -22.66 0.13 -10.03
CA LEU A 127 -23.44 1.35 -10.18
C LEU A 127 -24.92 1.07 -9.88
N SER A 128 -25.57 2.06 -9.28
CA SER A 128 -27.04 2.12 -9.15
C SER A 128 -27.70 2.22 -10.53
N GLU A 129 -28.99 1.87 -10.63
CA GLU A 129 -29.72 1.85 -11.90
C GLU A 129 -29.77 3.21 -12.62
N ASP A 130 -29.65 4.30 -11.87
CA ASP A 130 -29.64 5.68 -12.36
C ASP A 130 -28.20 6.25 -12.50
N ASN A 131 -27.17 5.43 -12.27
CA ASN A 131 -25.75 5.82 -12.23
C ASN A 131 -25.43 6.97 -11.28
N SER A 132 -26.32 7.27 -10.32
CA SER A 132 -26.10 8.40 -9.42
C SER A 132 -25.13 8.06 -8.31
N LYS A 133 -25.07 6.78 -7.95
CA LYS A 133 -24.29 6.23 -6.85
C LYS A 133 -23.53 4.97 -7.23
N LEU A 134 -22.41 4.80 -6.56
CA LEU A 134 -21.54 3.65 -6.66
C LEU A 134 -21.51 2.92 -5.32
N ASN A 135 -21.89 1.65 -5.34
CA ASN A 135 -21.70 0.72 -4.25
C ASN A 135 -20.35 0.01 -4.40
N TYR A 136 -19.59 -0.05 -3.32
CA TYR A 136 -18.31 -0.75 -3.30
C TYR A 136 -18.24 -1.74 -2.13
N ASN A 137 -17.55 -2.84 -2.38
CA ASN A 137 -17.17 -3.84 -1.39
C ASN A 137 -15.74 -4.27 -1.67
N VAL A 138 -14.82 -3.85 -0.80
CA VAL A 138 -13.39 -4.11 -0.93
C VAL A 138 -12.97 -4.99 0.23
N ASN A 139 -12.44 -6.17 -0.08
CA ASN A 139 -11.87 -7.07 0.90
C ASN A 139 -10.36 -7.09 0.76
N GLY A 140 -9.67 -7.06 1.89
CA GLY A 140 -8.23 -7.20 1.90
C GLY A 140 -7.68 -7.52 3.28
N VAL A 141 -6.36 -7.43 3.39
CA VAL A 141 -5.61 -7.78 4.59
C VAL A 141 -4.69 -6.63 4.94
N VAL A 142 -4.71 -6.24 6.21
CA VAL A 142 -3.66 -5.43 6.81
C VAL A 142 -2.58 -6.38 7.32
N VAL A 143 -1.40 -6.36 6.70
CA VAL A 143 -0.23 -7.14 7.10
C VAL A 143 0.65 -6.31 8.02
N TRP A 144 0.78 -6.77 9.25
CA TRP A 144 1.57 -6.14 10.30
C TRP A 144 2.98 -6.68 10.26
N HIS A 145 3.94 -5.78 10.19
CA HIS A 145 5.36 -6.07 10.19
C HIS A 145 6.01 -5.52 11.46
N LEU A 146 6.98 -6.27 11.99
CA LEU A 146 7.88 -5.85 13.05
C LEU A 146 9.30 -5.83 12.50
N LEU A 147 9.94 -4.66 12.43
CA LEU A 147 11.27 -4.48 11.83
C LEU A 147 11.39 -5.11 10.41
N GLY A 148 10.30 -5.06 9.64
CA GLY A 148 10.24 -5.60 8.27
C GLY A 148 9.87 -7.08 8.16
N ILE A 149 9.66 -7.78 9.28
CA ILE A 149 9.21 -9.19 9.29
C ILE A 149 7.70 -9.24 9.47
N GLU A 150 6.99 -9.97 8.60
CA GLU A 150 5.54 -10.23 8.73
C GLU A 150 5.26 -10.94 10.07
N PHE A 151 4.48 -10.30 10.94
CA PHE A 151 4.16 -10.79 12.28
C PHE A 151 2.70 -11.23 12.41
N TYR A 152 1.77 -10.49 11.78
CA TYR A 152 0.34 -10.75 11.90
C TYR A 152 -0.44 -10.28 10.67
N LYS A 153 -1.56 -10.95 10.37
CA LYS A 153 -2.45 -10.60 9.25
C LYS A 153 -3.86 -10.38 9.79
N GLN A 154 -4.45 -9.25 9.45
CA GLN A 154 -5.80 -8.89 9.86
C GLN A 154 -6.68 -8.69 8.62
N THR A 155 -7.72 -9.49 8.49
CA THR A 155 -8.74 -9.27 7.45
C THR A 155 -9.53 -8.00 7.72
N LYS A 156 -9.80 -7.23 6.68
CA LYS A 156 -10.61 -6.01 6.74
C LYS A 156 -11.47 -5.90 5.49
N ALA A 157 -12.74 -5.59 5.69
CA ALA A 157 -13.67 -5.24 4.63
C ALA A 157 -13.96 -3.74 4.70
N LEU A 158 -14.03 -3.10 3.53
CA LEU A 158 -14.45 -1.71 3.34
C LEU A 158 -15.66 -1.74 2.41
N ASN A 159 -16.83 -1.37 2.92
CA ASN A 159 -18.06 -1.38 2.16
C ASN A 159 -18.81 -0.07 2.35
N GLY A 160 -19.45 0.41 1.30
CA GLY A 160 -20.20 1.66 1.35
C GLY A 160 -20.73 2.10 -0.01
N GLU A 161 -21.25 3.32 -0.02
CA GLU A 161 -21.86 3.97 -1.18
C GLU A 161 -21.24 5.38 -1.31
N VAL A 162 -20.90 5.77 -2.54
CA VAL A 162 -20.39 7.12 -2.85
C VAL A 162 -21.14 7.73 -4.03
N ASP A 163 -21.30 9.05 -4.01
CA ASP A 163 -21.95 9.79 -5.10
C ASP A 163 -21.09 9.76 -6.37
N PHE A 164 -21.61 9.14 -7.42
CA PHE A 164 -20.99 9.07 -8.74
C PHE A 164 -21.50 10.19 -9.68
N SER A 165 -22.69 10.72 -9.40
CA SER A 165 -23.39 11.74 -10.20
C SER A 165 -22.67 13.08 -10.34
N LYS A 166 -21.80 13.46 -9.40
CA LYS A 166 -21.10 14.76 -9.39
C LYS A 166 -20.16 14.99 -10.58
N LYS A 167 -19.97 14.00 -11.44
CA LYS A 167 -19.09 14.04 -12.62
C LYS A 167 -19.80 14.00 -13.97
N ILE A 168 -21.14 13.97 -14.01
CA ILE A 168 -21.94 14.01 -15.26
C ILE A 168 -22.18 15.47 -15.72
N LYS A 169 -21.21 16.38 -15.54
CA LYS A 169 -21.32 17.78 -16.00
C LYS A 169 -20.28 18.11 -17.05
#